data_AF-A0A150QDS7-F1
#
_entry.id   AF-A0A150QDS7-F1
#
_cell.length_a   1.000
_cell.length_b   1.000
_cell.length_c   1.000
_cell.angle_alpha   90.00
_cell.angle_beta   90.00
_cell.angle_gamma   90.00
#
_symmetry.space_group_name_H-M   'P 1'
#
loop_
_entity.id
_entity.type
_entity.pdbx_description
1 polymer ?
#
loop_
_entity_poly.entity_id
_entity_poly.type
_entity_poly.pdbx_seq_one_letter_code
_entity_poly.pdbx_strand_id
1 'polypeptide(L)'
;MTAASADTDAPLEERSAGATLRPPRAAHEAATAAPPAEAAHADTDVLPPTRRERKAPRHRILSAAEWRALAVELDNARGPKPVRVIEQLFATHYTPLLGATLAGETDAAVRGVVDGWRTSFEHSYREAFSALRVTGKRPPMVFDAPDMAARLARLNGARGVKLLLVDAMRFDLGERVAAHLKELMMDRAILVERSILWAALPPTTSAQISLLARGPDGLREAMPPSEAEPAIARGRAVATLRRERVGSRELMKLDLVEARLRAAGPPFAERIEAIAEEVADVVARFMDSLPPRTLLLVFGDHGFRMTGDGNMTGPASQGGGSPEEVLVPAQAWLVGGVH
;
A
#
# COMPACT_ATOMS: atom_id res chain seq x y z
N MET A 1 -60.49 -66.73 0.73
CA MET A 1 -60.24 -65.40 0.15
C MET A 1 -58.76 -65.38 -0.25
N THR A 2 -58.40 -65.84 -1.45
CA THR A 2 -58.22 -64.99 -2.67
C THR A 2 -57.15 -63.92 -2.41
N ALA A 3 -55.84 -64.08 -2.67
CA ALA A 3 -55.07 -64.80 -3.70
C ALA A 3 -55.00 -64.09 -5.08
N ALA A 4 -53.78 -64.11 -5.66
CA ALA A 4 -53.34 -63.63 -7.00
C ALA A 4 -53.20 -62.10 -7.19
N SER A 5 -52.22 -61.56 -7.97
CA SER A 5 -50.95 -62.09 -8.52
C SER A 5 -50.20 -61.02 -9.35
N ALA A 6 -48.85 -61.00 -9.33
CA ALA A 6 -47.95 -60.65 -10.47
C ALA A 6 -48.05 -59.21 -11.06
N ASP A 7 -47.15 -58.60 -11.86
CA ASP A 7 -45.84 -58.91 -12.48
C ASP A 7 -45.26 -57.59 -13.09
N THR A 8 -44.00 -57.37 -13.50
CA THR A 8 -42.70 -58.10 -13.46
C THR A 8 -41.51 -57.09 -13.52
N ASP A 9 -40.31 -57.53 -13.10
CA ASP A 9 -38.93 -57.22 -13.56
C ASP A 9 -38.32 -55.81 -13.83
N ALA A 10 -37.07 -55.71 -13.35
CA ALA A 10 -35.92 -54.94 -13.87
C ALA A 10 -34.76 -55.98 -14.10
N PRO A 11 -33.42 -55.69 -14.17
CA PRO A 11 -32.65 -54.44 -14.38
C PRO A 11 -31.42 -54.65 -15.36
N LEU A 12 -30.39 -53.77 -15.26
CA LEU A 12 -28.96 -53.89 -15.71
C LEU A 12 -28.65 -53.55 -17.19
N GLU A 13 -27.65 -52.72 -17.55
CA GLU A 13 -26.17 -52.79 -17.36
C GLU A 13 -25.52 -53.99 -18.10
N GLU A 14 -24.39 -53.90 -18.84
CA GLU A 14 -23.24 -52.98 -18.82
C GLU A 14 -22.42 -52.99 -20.16
N ARG A 15 -21.54 -51.98 -20.35
CA ARG A 15 -20.23 -51.93 -21.09
C ARG A 15 -20.00 -52.65 -22.44
N SER A 16 -19.35 -51.91 -23.36
CA SER A 16 -18.15 -52.38 -24.07
C SER A 16 -17.24 -51.22 -24.48
N ALA A 17 -15.92 -51.47 -24.58
CA ALA A 17 -14.89 -50.49 -24.90
C ALA A 17 -13.96 -51.00 -26.01
N GLY A 18 -13.34 -50.10 -26.78
CA GLY A 18 -12.36 -50.45 -27.80
C GLY A 18 -11.56 -49.25 -28.30
N ALA A 19 -10.25 -49.25 -28.05
CA ALA A 19 -9.32 -48.21 -28.48
C ALA A 19 -8.11 -48.83 -29.19
N THR A 20 -7.57 -48.17 -30.22
CA THR A 20 -6.28 -48.50 -30.84
C THR A 20 -5.57 -47.26 -31.39
N LEU A 21 -4.22 -47.34 -31.51
CA LEU A 21 -3.28 -46.26 -31.82
C LEU A 21 -2.49 -46.52 -33.12
N ARG A 22 -2.11 -45.44 -33.85
CA ARG A 22 -0.87 -45.10 -34.66
C ARG A 22 0.20 -46.19 -35.05
N PRO A 23 1.25 -45.91 -35.90
CA PRO A 23 1.45 -45.01 -37.07
C PRO A 23 2.10 -45.74 -38.32
N PRO A 24 3.36 -45.50 -38.84
CA PRO A 24 3.97 -44.34 -39.57
C PRO A 24 4.59 -44.63 -40.99
N ARG A 25 4.81 -43.60 -41.85
CA ARG A 25 5.92 -43.36 -42.87
C ARG A 25 5.55 -42.16 -43.79
N ALA A 26 6.33 -41.09 -44.06
CA ALA A 26 7.71 -40.88 -44.56
C ALA A 26 7.86 -41.16 -46.09
N ALA A 27 8.48 -40.34 -46.98
CA ALA A 27 9.15 -39.02 -46.89
C ALA A 27 9.34 -38.35 -48.30
N HIS A 28 10.02 -37.18 -48.35
CA HIS A 28 10.44 -36.31 -49.49
C HIS A 28 9.33 -35.54 -50.26
N GLU A 29 9.38 -34.22 -50.55
CA GLU A 29 10.43 -33.17 -50.74
C GLU A 29 10.71 -32.83 -52.21
N ALA A 30 10.29 -31.63 -52.63
CA ALA A 30 10.87 -30.84 -53.73
C ALA A 30 10.42 -29.37 -53.59
N ALA A 31 11.33 -28.43 -53.84
CA ALA A 31 11.11 -26.99 -53.63
C ALA A 31 10.81 -26.24 -54.94
N THR A 32 10.24 -25.03 -54.81
CA THR A 32 10.33 -24.00 -55.86
C THR A 32 10.56 -22.65 -55.21
N ALA A 33 11.59 -21.93 -55.65
CA ALA A 33 12.07 -20.69 -55.02
C ALA A 33 11.55 -19.42 -55.73
N ALA A 34 11.48 -18.32 -54.97
CA ALA A 34 11.39 -16.95 -55.49
C ALA A 34 12.37 -16.04 -54.70
N PRO A 35 13.00 -15.02 -55.33
CA PRO A 35 14.17 -14.32 -54.77
C PRO A 35 13.78 -12.92 -54.20
N PRO A 36 14.68 -11.92 -54.01
CA PRO A 36 14.96 -11.37 -52.69
C PRO A 36 14.41 -9.95 -52.46
N ALA A 37 14.58 -9.46 -51.23
CA ALA A 37 14.10 -8.15 -50.77
C ALA A 37 14.99 -6.97 -51.18
N GLU A 38 14.40 -5.77 -51.29
CA GLU A 38 15.13 -4.50 -51.12
C GLU A 38 14.21 -3.37 -50.60
N ALA A 39 14.81 -2.47 -49.81
CA ALA A 39 14.36 -1.14 -49.31
C ALA A 39 12.84 -0.86 -49.12
N ALA A 40 12.32 -0.78 -47.89
CA ALA A 40 12.51 0.29 -46.89
C ALA A 40 11.80 1.64 -47.20
N HIS A 41 10.68 1.87 -46.49
CA HIS A 41 10.31 3.19 -45.97
C HIS A 41 9.81 3.01 -44.54
N ALA A 42 10.54 3.59 -43.58
CA ALA A 42 10.08 3.76 -42.22
C ALA A 42 9.24 5.03 -42.14
N ASP A 43 8.16 5.02 -41.34
CA ASP A 43 7.54 6.27 -40.92
C ASP A 43 7.07 6.24 -39.47
N THR A 44 7.57 7.20 -38.70
CA THR A 44 7.23 7.59 -37.33
C THR A 44 6.95 6.49 -36.28
N ASP A 45 8.02 6.00 -35.66
CA ASP A 45 7.99 5.59 -34.25
C ASP A 45 7.70 6.83 -33.38
N VAL A 46 6.46 6.96 -32.89
CA VAL A 46 6.05 8.06 -32.02
C VAL A 46 6.61 7.82 -30.62
N LEU A 47 7.85 8.26 -30.42
CA LEU A 47 8.51 8.29 -29.12
C LEU A 47 7.57 8.89 -28.05
N PRO A 48 7.41 8.24 -26.89
CA PRO A 48 6.62 8.82 -25.81
C PRO A 48 7.23 10.17 -25.40
N PRO A 49 6.40 11.17 -25.03
CA PRO A 49 6.89 12.51 -24.72
C PRO A 49 7.94 12.43 -23.63
N THR A 50 9.10 13.06 -23.88
CA THR A 50 10.23 13.06 -22.95
C THR A 50 9.77 13.54 -21.59
N ARG A 51 9.99 12.68 -20.57
CA ARG A 51 9.69 12.98 -19.15
C ARG A 51 10.39 14.29 -18.82
N ARG A 52 9.64 15.41 -18.76
CA ARG A 52 10.16 16.69 -18.31
C ARG A 52 10.88 16.45 -17.00
N GLU A 53 12.13 16.88 -16.90
CA GLU A 53 12.90 16.82 -15.66
C GLU A 53 12.16 17.65 -14.60
N ARG A 54 11.33 16.98 -13.79
CA ARG A 54 10.70 17.60 -12.63
C ARG A 54 11.83 17.85 -11.65
N LYS A 55 12.17 19.12 -11.46
CA LYS A 55 13.05 19.53 -10.36
C LYS A 55 12.37 19.10 -9.07
N ALA A 56 12.91 18.05 -8.43
CA ALA A 56 12.46 17.59 -7.14
C ALA A 56 12.30 18.77 -6.17
N PRO A 57 11.27 18.79 -5.32
CA PRO A 57 11.07 19.86 -4.36
C PRO A 57 12.33 19.99 -3.50
N ARG A 58 12.92 21.19 -3.50
CA ARG A 58 14.17 21.46 -2.77
C ARG A 58 13.91 21.32 -1.27
N HIS A 59 14.20 20.15 -0.72
CA HIS A 59 14.30 19.95 0.73
C HIS A 59 15.25 21.01 1.29
N ARG A 60 14.72 21.85 2.19
CA ARG A 60 15.56 22.78 2.97
C ARG A 60 16.44 21.92 3.87
N ILE A 61 17.73 21.87 3.56
CA ILE A 61 18.73 21.27 4.46
C ILE A 61 18.68 22.06 5.76
N LEU A 62 18.33 21.39 6.85
CA LEU A 62 18.35 21.99 8.18
C LEU A 62 19.76 21.91 8.76
N SER A 63 20.12 22.91 9.56
CA SER A 63 21.37 22.92 10.31
C SER A 63 21.36 21.88 11.43
N ALA A 64 22.54 21.44 11.86
CA ALA A 64 22.69 20.55 13.02
C ALA A 64 22.09 21.14 14.32
N ALA A 65 21.95 22.47 14.42
CA ALA A 65 21.28 23.13 15.53
C ALA A 65 19.75 22.96 15.48
N GLU A 66 19.14 23.11 14.30
CA GLU A 66 17.71 22.87 14.07
C GLU A 66 17.35 21.39 14.35
N TRP A 67 18.19 20.43 13.90
CA TRP A 67 17.98 19.00 14.23
C TRP A 67 18.04 18.72 15.73
N ARG A 68 18.97 19.33 16.47
CA ARG A 68 19.04 19.18 17.93
C ARG A 68 17.87 19.82 18.66
N ALA A 69 17.35 20.95 18.18
CA ALA A 69 16.15 21.57 18.76
C ALA A 69 14.94 20.63 18.68
N LEU A 70 14.67 20.07 17.50
CA LEU A 70 13.60 19.07 17.32
C LEU A 70 13.82 17.83 18.20
N ALA A 71 15.06 17.36 18.36
CA ALA A 71 15.36 16.23 19.24
C ALA A 71 15.08 16.58 20.72
N VAL A 72 15.45 17.77 21.19
CA VAL A 72 15.17 18.22 22.56
C VAL A 72 13.66 18.33 22.81
N GLU A 73 12.88 18.85 21.87
CA GLU A 73 11.41 18.92 21.99
C GLU A 73 10.78 17.52 22.03
N LEU A 74 11.25 16.59 21.20
CA LEU A 74 10.81 15.19 21.20
C LEU A 74 11.17 14.46 22.52
N ASP A 75 12.35 14.74 23.08
CA ASP A 75 12.82 14.12 24.33
C ASP A 75 12.08 14.68 25.56
N ASN A 76 11.81 15.98 25.59
CA ASN A 76 10.97 16.62 26.61
C ASN A 76 9.52 16.12 26.57
N ALA A 77 9.08 15.53 25.45
CA ALA A 77 7.75 14.96 25.31
C ALA A 77 7.59 13.52 25.85
N ARG A 78 8.56 13.01 26.63
CA ARG A 78 8.43 11.75 27.38
C ARG A 78 7.19 11.69 28.29
N GLY A 79 6.79 10.46 28.63
CA GLY A 79 5.65 10.16 29.50
C GLY A 79 4.31 10.04 28.77
N PRO A 80 3.19 9.79 29.49
CA PRO A 80 1.88 9.61 28.87
C PRO A 80 1.39 10.92 28.22
N LYS A 81 1.00 10.85 26.94
CA LYS A 81 0.43 11.97 26.17
C LYS A 81 -0.91 11.58 25.54
N PRO A 82 -1.83 12.53 25.29
CA PRO A 82 -3.01 12.28 24.46
C PRO A 82 -2.63 11.87 23.04
N VAL A 83 -3.43 10.99 22.41
CA VAL A 83 -3.23 10.48 21.03
C VAL A 83 -2.85 11.59 20.04
N ARG A 84 -3.59 12.71 20.00
CA ARG A 84 -3.30 13.84 19.09
C ARG A 84 -1.93 14.48 19.29
N VAL A 85 -1.40 14.48 20.51
CA VAL A 85 -0.07 15.02 20.81
C VAL A 85 1.00 14.04 20.30
N ILE A 86 0.76 12.73 20.42
CA ILE A 86 1.64 11.69 19.86
C ILE A 86 1.68 11.80 18.33
N GLU A 87 0.51 11.91 17.69
CA GLU A 87 0.36 12.11 16.23
C GLU A 87 1.07 13.38 15.73
N GLN A 88 0.93 14.49 16.47
CA GLN A 88 1.61 15.75 16.15
C GLN A 88 3.12 15.62 16.26
N LEU A 89 3.64 15.11 17.38
CA LEU A 89 5.08 14.91 17.60
C LEU A 89 5.68 13.93 16.59
N PHE A 90 4.95 12.87 16.27
CA PHE A 90 5.33 11.93 15.22
C PHE A 90 5.57 12.65 13.89
N ALA A 91 4.54 13.32 13.37
CA ALA A 91 4.60 13.98 12.06
C ALA A 91 5.59 15.15 12.00
N THR A 92 5.69 15.96 13.06
CA THR A 92 6.44 17.23 13.05
C THR A 92 7.88 17.13 13.57
N HIS A 93 8.20 16.12 14.39
CA HIS A 93 9.52 15.97 15.00
C HIS A 93 10.14 14.61 14.66
N TYR A 94 9.49 13.51 15.01
CA TYR A 94 10.06 12.17 14.85
C TYR A 94 10.35 11.83 13.38
N THR A 95 9.36 12.00 12.51
CA THR A 95 9.49 11.63 11.09
C THR A 95 10.60 12.43 10.37
N PRO A 96 10.73 13.77 10.53
CA PRO A 96 11.89 14.50 10.04
C PRO A 96 13.23 13.99 10.59
N LEU A 97 13.33 13.76 11.91
CA LEU A 97 14.57 13.30 12.55
C LEU A 97 14.97 11.87 12.12
N LEU A 98 13.99 11.00 11.89
CA LEU A 98 14.18 9.68 11.32
C LEU A 98 14.74 9.76 9.89
N GLY A 99 14.17 10.63 9.06
CA GLY A 99 14.65 10.84 7.69
C GLY A 99 16.11 11.33 7.66
N ALA A 100 16.43 12.34 8.49
CA ALA A 100 17.78 12.87 8.64
C ALA A 100 18.76 11.81 9.21
N THR A 101 18.29 10.96 10.14
CA THR A 101 19.05 9.83 10.68
C THR A 101 19.41 8.81 9.59
N LEU A 102 18.45 8.44 8.75
CA LEU A 102 18.64 7.47 7.66
C LEU A 102 19.47 8.04 6.49
N ALA A 103 19.51 9.38 6.35
CA ALA A 103 20.38 10.10 5.43
C ALA A 103 21.80 10.33 5.96
N GLY A 104 22.07 10.04 7.24
CA GLY A 104 23.37 10.29 7.88
C GLY A 104 23.63 11.75 8.26
N GLU A 105 22.60 12.61 8.29
CA GLU A 105 22.70 14.05 8.55
C GLU A 105 22.76 14.40 10.05
N THR A 106 22.56 13.42 10.94
CA THR A 106 22.42 13.63 12.40
C THR A 106 23.55 13.00 13.22
N ASP A 107 23.90 13.62 14.34
CA ASP A 107 24.88 13.07 15.28
C ASP A 107 24.36 11.87 16.11
N ALA A 108 25.21 11.32 16.99
CA ALA A 108 24.84 10.19 17.84
C ALA A 108 23.79 10.54 18.93
N ALA A 109 23.72 11.80 19.37
CA ALA A 109 22.78 12.21 20.41
C ALA A 109 21.35 12.29 19.86
N VAL A 110 21.19 12.89 18.68
CA VAL A 110 19.89 12.92 17.97
C VAL A 110 19.39 11.50 17.67
N ARG A 111 20.28 10.60 17.20
CA ARG A 111 19.93 9.19 16.97
C ARG A 111 19.46 8.49 18.25
N GLY A 112 20.13 8.71 19.37
CA GLY A 112 19.71 8.19 20.67
C GLY A 112 18.31 8.64 21.10
N VAL A 113 17.91 9.87 20.79
CA VAL A 113 16.53 10.37 21.04
C VAL A 113 15.51 9.67 20.12
N VAL A 114 15.80 9.55 18.82
CA VAL A 114 14.93 8.83 17.86
C VAL A 114 14.73 7.39 18.31
N ASP A 115 15.81 6.68 18.66
CA ASP A 115 15.75 5.29 19.12
C ASP A 115 15.01 5.14 20.46
N GLY A 116 15.22 6.07 21.39
CA GLY A 116 14.52 6.13 22.67
C GLY A 116 13.02 6.37 22.54
N TRP A 117 12.61 7.30 21.67
CA TRP A 117 11.19 7.56 21.39
C TRP A 117 10.54 6.37 20.69
N ARG A 118 11.22 5.75 19.70
CA ARG A 118 10.75 4.53 19.03
C ARG A 118 10.45 3.42 20.02
N THR A 119 11.41 3.12 20.89
CA THR A 119 11.31 2.03 21.88
C THR A 119 10.20 2.31 22.89
N SER A 120 10.08 3.56 23.34
CA SER A 120 9.03 3.98 24.27
C SER A 120 7.64 3.86 23.64
N PHE A 121 7.46 4.34 22.40
CA PHE A 121 6.21 4.19 21.66
C PHE A 121 5.85 2.72 21.47
N GLU A 122 6.81 1.89 21.02
CA GLU A 122 6.55 0.46 20.75
C GLU A 122 6.08 -0.27 22.01
N HIS A 123 6.73 -0.03 23.15
CA HIS A 123 6.34 -0.61 24.42
C HIS A 123 4.94 -0.14 24.84
N SER A 124 4.70 1.18 24.89
CA SER A 124 3.40 1.74 25.26
C SER A 124 2.27 1.34 24.32
N TYR A 125 2.53 1.20 23.02
CA TYR A 125 1.51 0.78 22.05
C TYR A 125 1.18 -0.70 22.17
N ARG A 126 2.17 -1.59 22.41
CA ARG A 126 1.91 -3.02 22.66
C ARG A 126 1.04 -3.25 23.91
N GLU A 127 1.30 -2.50 24.98
CA GLU A 127 0.48 -2.51 26.19
C GLU A 127 -0.92 -1.93 25.92
N ALA A 128 -1.01 -0.73 25.35
CA ALA A 128 -2.28 -0.08 25.05
C ALA A 128 -3.15 -0.91 24.10
N PHE A 129 -2.58 -1.50 23.03
CA PHE A 129 -3.28 -2.32 22.05
C PHE A 129 -4.01 -3.50 22.72
N SER A 130 -3.38 -4.12 23.72
CA SER A 130 -4.00 -5.19 24.52
C SER A 130 -5.28 -4.70 25.25
N ALA A 131 -5.28 -3.47 25.75
CA ALA A 131 -6.45 -2.82 26.36
C ALA A 131 -7.47 -2.29 25.34
N LEU A 132 -7.06 -1.91 24.12
CA LEU A 132 -7.97 -1.46 23.04
C LEU A 132 -9.00 -2.54 22.70
N ARG A 133 -8.57 -3.81 22.66
CA ARG A 133 -9.40 -4.99 22.37
C ARG A 133 -10.58 -5.15 23.34
N VAL A 134 -10.42 -4.71 24.60
CA VAL A 134 -11.43 -4.83 25.65
C VAL A 134 -12.27 -3.56 25.77
N THR A 135 -11.62 -2.39 25.79
CA THR A 135 -12.28 -1.12 26.14
C THR A 135 -12.99 -0.42 24.99
N GLY A 136 -12.62 -0.72 23.74
CA GLY A 136 -13.12 -0.03 22.54
C GLY A 136 -12.70 1.44 22.40
N LYS A 137 -12.04 2.04 23.40
CA LYS A 137 -11.50 3.40 23.36
C LYS A 137 -10.15 3.39 22.64
N ARG A 138 -10.16 3.70 21.34
CA ARG A 138 -9.00 3.58 20.44
C ARG A 138 -8.84 4.82 19.55
N PRO A 139 -7.62 5.08 19.03
CA PRO A 139 -7.44 6.03 17.93
C PRO A 139 -8.17 5.57 16.66
N PRO A 140 -8.27 6.44 15.62
CA PRO A 140 -8.69 6.03 14.29
C PRO A 140 -7.74 4.94 13.76
N MET A 141 -8.27 3.76 13.47
CA MET A 141 -7.50 2.61 13.00
C MET A 141 -7.63 2.46 11.48
N VAL A 142 -6.72 1.72 10.86
CA VAL A 142 -6.77 1.41 9.41
C VAL A 142 -8.13 0.86 8.96
N PHE A 143 -8.75 0.01 9.76
CA PHE A 143 -10.06 -0.57 9.45
C PHE A 143 -11.25 0.41 9.57
N ASP A 144 -11.05 1.63 10.07
CA ASP A 144 -12.05 2.72 10.03
C ASP A 144 -12.04 3.50 8.70
N ALA A 145 -11.02 3.30 7.85
CA ALA A 145 -10.86 4.01 6.57
C ALA A 145 -12.14 4.03 5.71
N PRO A 146 -12.92 2.93 5.57
CA PRO A 146 -14.17 2.95 4.81
C PRO A 146 -15.22 3.93 5.37
N ASP A 147 -15.38 3.96 6.69
CA ASP A 147 -16.40 4.75 7.36
C ASP A 147 -15.97 6.23 7.46
N MET A 148 -14.66 6.48 7.57
CA MET A 148 -14.06 7.80 7.39
C MET A 148 -14.26 8.33 5.96
N ALA A 149 -13.98 7.53 4.92
CA ALA A 149 -14.21 7.91 3.54
C ALA A 149 -15.68 8.24 3.28
N ALA A 150 -16.61 7.40 3.74
CA ALA A 150 -18.05 7.63 3.61
C ALA A 150 -18.51 8.92 4.33
N ARG A 151 -17.95 9.23 5.50
CA ARG A 151 -18.22 10.49 6.22
C ARG A 151 -17.71 11.71 5.44
N LEU A 152 -16.46 11.68 5.00
CA LEU A 152 -15.83 12.76 4.23
C LEU A 152 -16.52 12.98 2.88
N ALA A 153 -16.97 11.91 2.24
CA ALA A 153 -17.71 11.97 0.97
C ALA A 153 -19.03 12.72 1.10
N ARG A 154 -19.79 12.47 2.17
CA ARG A 154 -21.02 13.22 2.47
C ARG A 154 -20.74 14.70 2.73
N LEU A 155 -19.72 15.01 3.54
CA LEU A 155 -19.34 16.38 3.88
C LEU A 155 -18.91 17.20 2.65
N ASN A 156 -18.26 16.56 1.68
CA ASN A 156 -17.76 17.19 0.46
C ASN A 156 -18.69 17.00 -0.76
N GLY A 157 -19.93 16.51 -0.56
CA GLY A 157 -20.92 16.34 -1.63
C GLY A 157 -20.49 15.39 -2.76
N ALA A 158 -19.64 14.39 -2.46
CA ALA A 158 -19.23 13.38 -3.43
C ALA A 158 -20.41 12.47 -3.82
N ARG A 159 -20.44 12.05 -5.08
CA ARG A 159 -21.42 11.11 -5.68
C ARG A 159 -20.96 9.65 -5.61
N GLY A 160 -19.67 9.41 -5.40
CA GLY A 160 -19.07 8.09 -5.28
C GLY A 160 -17.93 8.09 -4.27
N VAL A 161 -17.62 6.91 -3.75
CA VAL A 161 -16.47 6.67 -2.87
C VAL A 161 -15.64 5.54 -3.45
N LYS A 162 -14.32 5.74 -3.50
CA LYS A 162 -13.34 4.68 -3.79
C LYS A 162 -12.29 4.63 -2.70
N LEU A 163 -11.82 3.42 -2.43
CA LEU A 163 -10.80 3.12 -1.44
C LEU A 163 -9.58 2.58 -2.17
N LEU A 164 -8.41 3.14 -1.86
CA LEU A 164 -7.12 2.69 -2.37
C LEU A 164 -6.16 2.46 -1.20
N LEU A 165 -5.87 1.20 -0.92
CA LEU A 165 -4.85 0.77 0.01
C LEU A 165 -3.51 0.68 -0.74
N VAL A 166 -2.50 1.37 -0.23
CA VAL A 166 -1.12 1.23 -0.70
C VAL A 166 -0.37 0.44 0.37
N ASP A 167 0.01 -0.79 -0.01
CA ASP A 167 0.69 -1.75 0.85
C ASP A 167 2.02 -1.17 1.36
N ALA A 168 2.34 -1.34 2.65
CA ALA A 168 3.55 -0.80 3.28
C ALA A 168 3.74 0.73 3.15
N MET A 169 2.69 1.53 2.93
CA MET A 169 2.81 2.99 2.83
C MET A 169 3.01 3.64 4.21
N ARG A 170 4.27 3.82 4.60
CA ARG A 170 4.68 4.63 5.76
C ARG A 170 4.29 6.10 5.61
N PHE A 171 4.09 6.78 6.74
CA PHE A 171 3.64 8.18 6.81
C PHE A 171 4.41 9.16 5.92
N ASP A 172 5.74 9.22 6.02
CA ASP A 172 6.60 10.11 5.21
C ASP A 172 6.52 9.84 3.71
N LEU A 173 6.43 8.59 3.32
CA LEU A 173 6.24 8.19 1.93
C LEU A 173 4.88 8.70 1.43
N GLY A 174 3.80 8.50 2.20
CA GLY A 174 2.49 9.04 1.85
C GLY A 174 2.48 10.57 1.79
N GLU A 175 3.17 11.27 2.69
CA GLU A 175 3.27 12.73 2.67
C GLU A 175 3.95 13.24 1.38
N ARG A 176 4.96 12.52 0.86
CA ARG A 176 5.58 12.80 -0.45
C ARG A 176 4.65 12.46 -1.62
N VAL A 177 3.95 11.32 -1.56
CA VAL A 177 2.91 10.95 -2.54
C VAL A 177 1.84 12.05 -2.64
N ALA A 178 1.41 12.62 -1.51
CA ALA A 178 0.46 13.75 -1.51
C ALA A 178 1.02 14.99 -2.20
N ALA A 179 2.30 15.31 -2.01
CA ALA A 179 2.94 16.44 -2.65
C ALA A 179 2.97 16.26 -4.18
N HIS A 180 3.42 15.09 -4.66
CA HIS A 180 3.43 14.73 -6.07
C HIS A 180 2.03 14.70 -6.69
N LEU A 181 1.03 14.15 -5.98
CA LEU A 181 -0.36 14.16 -6.41
C LEU A 181 -0.95 15.57 -6.49
N LYS A 182 -0.61 16.47 -5.57
CA LYS A 182 -1.06 17.86 -5.61
C LYS A 182 -0.58 18.58 -6.86
N GLU A 183 0.64 18.28 -7.32
CA GLU A 183 1.16 18.80 -8.59
C GLU A 183 0.53 18.12 -9.81
N LEU A 184 0.44 16.78 -9.81
CA LEU A 184 -0.13 16.00 -10.92
C LEU A 184 -1.61 16.29 -11.16
N MET A 185 -2.38 16.48 -10.08
CA MET A 185 -3.83 16.62 -10.11
C MET A 185 -4.30 18.06 -9.94
N MET A 186 -3.40 19.04 -10.16
CA MET A 186 -3.72 20.47 -10.19
C MET A 186 -4.98 20.71 -11.04
N ASP A 187 -5.92 21.47 -10.50
CA ASP A 187 -7.25 21.80 -11.05
C ASP A 187 -8.19 20.61 -11.36
N ARG A 188 -7.75 19.37 -11.14
CA ARG A 188 -8.51 18.13 -11.41
C ARG A 188 -8.99 17.42 -10.14
N ALA A 189 -8.24 17.54 -9.04
CA ALA A 189 -8.66 17.06 -7.73
C ALA A 189 -8.16 17.95 -6.60
N ILE A 190 -8.89 17.95 -5.48
CA ILE A 190 -8.50 18.66 -4.25
C ILE A 190 -8.30 17.68 -3.09
N LEU A 191 -7.24 17.87 -2.32
CA LEU A 191 -7.01 17.18 -1.05
C LEU A 191 -7.89 17.82 0.02
N VAL A 192 -8.94 17.13 0.45
CA VAL A 192 -9.95 17.65 1.39
C VAL A 192 -9.68 17.29 2.85
N GLU A 193 -8.89 16.25 3.12
CA GLU A 193 -8.52 15.80 4.47
C GLU A 193 -7.17 15.09 4.44
N ARG A 194 -6.35 15.32 5.47
CA ARG A 194 -5.16 14.52 5.81
C ARG A 194 -5.33 14.01 7.23
N SER A 195 -5.20 12.70 7.44
CA SER A 195 -5.30 12.08 8.75
C SER A 195 -4.19 11.05 8.94
N ILE A 196 -3.91 10.69 10.19
CA ILE A 196 -3.12 9.51 10.55
C ILE A 196 -4.11 8.40 10.93
N LEU A 197 -3.83 7.18 10.47
CA LEU A 197 -4.49 5.97 10.94
C LEU A 197 -3.46 5.11 11.70
N TRP A 198 -3.97 4.31 12.64
CA TRP A 198 -3.17 3.40 13.43
C TRP A 198 -3.37 1.97 12.94
N ALA A 199 -2.29 1.30 12.55
CA ALA A 199 -2.29 -0.12 12.19
C ALA A 199 -2.46 -0.97 13.45
N ALA A 200 -3.30 -1.99 13.38
CA ALA A 200 -3.43 -2.97 14.45
C ALA A 200 -2.18 -3.85 14.56
N LEU A 201 -1.92 -4.45 15.74
CA LEU A 201 -0.82 -5.39 15.89
C LEU A 201 -1.26 -6.83 15.53
N PRO A 202 -0.43 -7.60 14.80
CA PRO A 202 0.81 -7.17 14.15
C PRO A 202 0.53 -6.27 12.91
N PRO A 203 1.37 -5.25 12.65
CA PRO A 203 1.21 -4.36 11.50
C PRO A 203 1.74 -5.07 10.25
N THR A 204 0.91 -5.95 9.70
CA THR A 204 1.13 -6.67 8.43
C THR A 204 -0.14 -6.63 7.58
N THR A 205 0.02 -6.69 6.26
CA THR A 205 -1.06 -6.65 5.27
C THR A 205 -2.20 -7.62 5.59
N SER A 206 -1.88 -8.91 5.77
CA SER A 206 -2.81 -9.97 6.18
C SER A 206 -3.64 -9.59 7.42
N ALA A 207 -3.01 -9.03 8.45
CA ALA A 207 -3.71 -8.62 9.67
C ALA A 207 -4.65 -7.42 9.42
N GLN A 208 -4.21 -6.42 8.67
CA GLN A 208 -5.03 -5.23 8.40
C GLN A 208 -6.19 -5.53 7.45
N ILE A 209 -5.98 -6.33 6.40
CA ILE A 209 -7.05 -6.78 5.48
C ILE A 209 -8.10 -7.60 6.24
N SER A 210 -7.67 -8.50 7.13
CA SER A 210 -8.59 -9.29 7.97
C SER A 210 -9.43 -8.42 8.92
N LEU A 211 -8.89 -7.29 9.40
CA LEU A 211 -9.61 -6.32 10.22
C LEU A 211 -10.46 -5.35 9.39
N LEU A 212 -10.05 -4.97 8.18
CA LEU A 212 -10.89 -4.21 7.24
C LEU A 212 -12.16 -4.97 6.86
N ALA A 213 -12.09 -6.31 6.82
CA ALA A 213 -13.24 -7.18 6.54
C ALA A 213 -14.21 -7.28 7.74
N ARG A 214 -13.67 -7.39 8.96
CA ARG A 214 -14.45 -7.61 10.21
C ARG A 214 -14.81 -6.33 10.96
N GLY A 215 -14.15 -5.21 10.65
CA GLY A 215 -14.31 -3.95 11.37
C GLY A 215 -13.81 -4.01 12.83
N PRO A 216 -14.31 -3.11 13.69
CA PRO A 216 -13.83 -2.99 15.08
C PRO A 216 -14.01 -4.25 15.93
N ASP A 217 -15.04 -5.05 15.64
CA ASP A 217 -15.35 -6.26 16.42
C ASP A 217 -14.28 -7.36 16.21
N GLY A 218 -13.62 -7.38 15.05
CA GLY A 218 -12.50 -8.28 14.75
C GLY A 218 -11.29 -8.12 15.67
N LEU A 219 -11.18 -7.00 16.41
CA LEU A 219 -10.15 -6.85 17.45
C LEU A 219 -10.38 -7.75 18.66
N ARG A 220 -11.61 -8.17 18.95
CA ARG A 220 -11.93 -9.03 20.11
C ARG A 220 -11.59 -10.49 19.84
N GLU A 221 -11.76 -10.90 18.59
CA GLU A 221 -11.49 -12.25 18.13
C GLU A 221 -9.99 -12.58 18.16
N ALA A 222 -9.65 -13.86 18.08
CA ALA A 222 -8.31 -14.25 17.68
C ALA A 222 -8.09 -13.84 16.21
N MET A 223 -6.88 -13.40 15.87
CA MET A 223 -6.52 -13.29 14.46
C MET A 223 -6.45 -14.71 13.90
N PRO A 224 -7.07 -14.99 12.72
CA PRO A 224 -6.86 -16.27 12.06
C PRO A 224 -5.36 -16.45 11.77
N PRO A 225 -4.84 -17.69 11.75
CA PRO A 225 -3.49 -17.93 11.27
C PRO A 225 -3.38 -17.35 9.85
N SER A 226 -2.29 -16.63 9.57
CA SER A 226 -2.17 -15.94 8.28
C SER A 226 -2.26 -16.95 7.15
N GLU A 227 -3.26 -16.78 6.29
CA GLU A 227 -3.22 -17.38 4.96
C GLU A 227 -1.99 -16.84 4.22
N ALA A 228 -1.46 -17.62 3.29
CA ALA A 228 -0.31 -17.20 2.50
C ALA A 228 -0.72 -16.05 1.58
N GLU A 229 -0.16 -14.86 1.81
CA GLU A 229 -0.44 -13.70 0.96
C GLU A 229 -0.09 -14.02 -0.50
N PRO A 230 -0.97 -13.66 -1.46
CA PRO A 230 -0.74 -13.98 -2.87
C PRO A 230 0.55 -13.33 -3.34
N ALA A 231 1.44 -14.15 -3.91
CA ALA A 231 2.81 -13.75 -4.23
C ALA A 231 2.85 -12.41 -5.00
N ILE A 232 3.50 -11.42 -4.39
CA ILE A 232 3.62 -10.08 -4.96
C ILE A 232 4.29 -10.16 -6.32
N ALA A 233 3.65 -9.52 -7.30
CA ALA A 233 4.08 -9.54 -8.70
C ALA A 233 5.52 -9.02 -8.85
N ARG A 234 6.18 -9.37 -9.95
CA ARG A 234 7.56 -8.92 -10.25
C ARG A 234 7.57 -8.04 -11.51
N GLY A 235 8.56 -7.14 -11.59
CA GLY A 235 8.70 -6.23 -12.73
C GLY A 235 7.53 -5.23 -12.83
N ARG A 236 7.13 -4.87 -14.05
CA ARG A 236 6.13 -3.81 -14.31
C ARG A 236 4.74 -4.07 -13.69
N ALA A 237 4.41 -5.33 -13.38
CA ALA A 237 3.11 -5.71 -12.82
C ALA A 237 2.88 -5.21 -11.38
N VAL A 238 3.92 -4.74 -10.66
CA VAL A 238 3.78 -4.15 -9.31
C VAL A 238 3.01 -2.83 -9.30
N ALA A 239 2.97 -2.14 -10.44
CA ALA A 239 2.27 -0.86 -10.62
C ALA A 239 0.80 -1.03 -11.04
N THR A 240 0.30 -2.27 -11.10
CA THR A 240 -1.09 -2.57 -11.46
C THR A 240 -1.97 -2.57 -10.21
N LEU A 241 -3.01 -1.73 -10.20
CA LEU A 241 -4.02 -1.77 -9.14
C LEU A 241 -4.83 -3.07 -9.21
N ARG A 242 -4.84 -3.82 -8.11
CA ARG A 242 -5.63 -5.05 -7.97
C ARG A 242 -6.94 -4.72 -7.27
N ARG A 243 -8.05 -5.28 -7.75
CA ARG A 243 -9.34 -5.17 -7.06
C ARG A 243 -9.52 -6.33 -6.10
N GLU A 244 -9.70 -6.02 -4.83
CA GLU A 244 -9.94 -6.99 -3.77
C GLU A 244 -11.31 -6.77 -3.13
N ARG A 245 -11.94 -7.86 -2.68
CA ARG A 245 -13.20 -7.82 -1.94
C ARG A 245 -12.92 -8.15 -0.49
N VAL A 246 -13.09 -7.15 0.38
CA VAL A 246 -12.70 -7.22 1.79
C VAL A 246 -13.99 -7.14 2.62
N GLY A 247 -14.52 -8.31 2.99
CA GLY A 247 -15.86 -8.45 3.56
C GLY A 247 -16.94 -7.98 2.58
N SER A 248 -17.74 -6.99 2.98
CA SER A 248 -18.77 -6.37 2.14
C SER A 248 -18.24 -5.27 1.20
N ARG A 249 -16.96 -4.91 1.29
CA ARG A 249 -16.38 -3.71 0.66
C ARG A 249 -15.54 -4.06 -0.58
N GLU A 250 -15.54 -3.19 -1.58
CA GLU A 250 -14.61 -3.22 -2.71
C GLU A 250 -13.42 -2.29 -2.42
N LEU A 251 -12.21 -2.80 -2.62
CA LEU A 251 -10.95 -2.10 -2.37
C LEU A 251 -10.05 -2.20 -3.61
N MET A 252 -9.34 -1.11 -3.93
CA MET A 252 -8.18 -1.20 -4.82
C MET A 252 -6.92 -1.33 -3.96
N LYS A 253 -6.02 -2.25 -4.30
CA LYS A 253 -4.73 -2.49 -3.64
C LYS A 253 -3.57 -2.22 -4.58
N LEU A 254 -2.52 -1.58 -4.06
CA LEU A 254 -1.25 -1.32 -4.74
C LEU A 254 -0.08 -1.89 -3.94
N ASP A 255 0.60 -2.90 -4.48
CA ASP A 255 1.71 -3.61 -3.81
C ASP A 255 3.11 -3.02 -4.14
N LEU A 256 3.14 -1.86 -4.79
CA LEU A 256 4.34 -1.28 -5.38
C LEU A 256 5.44 -1.01 -4.33
N VAL A 257 5.07 -0.41 -3.21
CA VAL A 257 6.03 0.02 -2.17
C VAL A 257 6.73 -1.20 -1.57
N GLU A 258 5.99 -2.18 -1.07
CA GLU A 258 6.51 -3.46 -0.58
C GLU A 258 7.40 -4.15 -1.64
N ALA A 259 6.98 -4.19 -2.91
CA ALA A 259 7.80 -4.75 -3.99
C ALA A 259 9.13 -3.99 -4.23
N ARG A 260 9.14 -2.65 -4.06
CA ARG A 260 10.34 -1.80 -4.17
C ARG A 260 11.22 -1.84 -2.91
N LEU A 261 10.68 -2.23 -1.77
CA LEU A 261 11.38 -2.23 -0.48
C LEU A 261 12.03 -3.56 -0.09
N ARG A 262 11.67 -4.67 -0.76
CA ARG A 262 12.18 -6.02 -0.49
C ARG A 262 13.71 -6.21 -0.60
N ALA A 263 14.40 -5.42 -1.42
CA ALA A 263 15.86 -5.52 -1.63
C ALA A 263 16.61 -4.37 -0.94
N ALA A 264 17.94 -4.44 -0.88
CA ALA A 264 18.75 -3.24 -0.65
C ALA A 264 18.62 -2.26 -1.83
N GLY A 265 18.92 -0.98 -1.61
CA GLY A 265 18.72 0.07 -2.60
C GLY A 265 19.55 1.34 -2.38
N PRO A 266 19.30 2.40 -3.18
CA PRO A 266 20.01 3.67 -3.11
C PRO A 266 19.84 4.40 -1.76
N PRO A 267 20.54 5.53 -1.53
CA PRO A 267 20.35 6.40 -0.37
C PRO A 267 18.88 6.65 -0.02
N PHE A 268 18.61 6.82 1.28
CA PHE A 268 17.24 6.93 1.80
C PHE A 268 16.38 7.97 1.07
N ALA A 269 16.90 9.19 0.90
CA ALA A 269 16.16 10.28 0.28
C ALA A 269 15.82 9.99 -1.20
N GLU A 270 16.77 9.50 -1.98
CA GLU A 270 16.58 9.13 -3.39
C GLU A 270 15.55 7.99 -3.52
N ARG A 271 15.70 6.94 -2.70
CA ARG A 271 14.85 5.75 -2.75
C ARG A 271 13.40 6.06 -2.44
N ILE A 272 13.14 6.79 -1.35
CA ILE A 272 11.78 7.13 -0.94
C ILE A 272 11.14 8.13 -1.92
N GLU A 273 11.91 9.07 -2.47
CA GLU A 273 11.39 10.00 -3.49
C GLU A 273 11.01 9.27 -4.78
N ALA A 274 11.85 8.37 -5.28
CA ALA A 274 11.56 7.58 -6.47
C ALA A 274 10.33 6.67 -6.31
N ILE A 275 10.12 6.08 -5.13
CA ILE A 275 8.92 5.31 -4.81
C ILE A 275 7.70 6.24 -4.71
N ALA A 276 7.84 7.44 -4.11
CA ALA A 276 6.75 8.41 -4.01
C ALA A 276 6.26 8.89 -5.38
N GLU A 277 7.18 9.19 -6.30
CA GLU A 277 6.85 9.51 -7.69
C GLU A 277 6.11 8.36 -8.37
N GLU A 278 6.62 7.12 -8.28
CA GLU A 278 6.01 5.96 -8.96
C GLU A 278 4.61 5.63 -8.42
N VAL A 279 4.39 5.74 -7.10
CA VAL A 279 3.06 5.60 -6.49
C VAL A 279 2.15 6.74 -6.94
N ALA A 280 2.59 8.00 -6.87
CA ALA A 280 1.78 9.15 -7.26
C ALA A 280 1.34 9.08 -8.74
N ASP A 281 2.22 8.64 -9.63
CA ASP A 281 1.91 8.40 -11.05
C ASP A 281 0.84 7.30 -11.23
N VAL A 282 0.88 6.20 -10.46
CA VAL A 282 -0.17 5.16 -10.47
C VAL A 282 -1.50 5.72 -9.95
N VAL A 283 -1.47 6.43 -8.83
CA VAL A 283 -2.67 6.99 -8.18
C VAL A 283 -3.30 8.07 -9.07
N ALA A 284 -2.52 8.95 -9.70
CA ALA A 284 -3.01 9.97 -10.63
C ALA A 284 -3.74 9.36 -11.83
N ARG A 285 -3.14 8.33 -12.48
CA ARG A 285 -3.81 7.59 -13.57
C ARG A 285 -5.12 6.95 -13.14
N PHE A 286 -5.18 6.45 -11.90
CA PHE A 286 -6.44 5.92 -11.34
C PHE A 286 -7.46 7.02 -11.10
N MET A 287 -7.07 8.14 -10.51
CA MET A 287 -7.95 9.30 -10.31
C MET A 287 -8.53 9.80 -11.65
N ASP A 288 -7.74 9.85 -12.72
CA ASP A 288 -8.20 10.25 -14.06
C ASP A 288 -9.23 9.30 -14.68
N SER A 289 -9.33 8.06 -14.19
CA SER A 289 -10.37 7.09 -14.56
C SER A 289 -11.66 7.18 -13.73
N LEU A 290 -11.67 7.98 -12.65
CA LEU A 290 -12.82 8.07 -11.76
C LEU A 290 -13.85 9.08 -12.29
N PRO A 291 -15.16 8.80 -12.15
CA PRO A 291 -16.19 9.79 -12.46
C PRO A 291 -16.03 11.07 -11.61
N PRO A 292 -16.39 12.26 -12.13
CA PRO A 292 -16.39 13.50 -11.36
C PRO A 292 -17.24 13.41 -10.09
N ARG A 293 -16.81 14.15 -9.06
CA ARG A 293 -17.31 14.12 -7.68
C ARG A 293 -17.14 12.75 -7.02
N THR A 294 -16.06 12.03 -7.33
CA THR A 294 -15.68 10.82 -6.57
C THR A 294 -14.71 11.20 -5.47
N LEU A 295 -14.98 10.80 -4.23
CA LEU A 295 -13.98 10.85 -3.17
C LEU A 295 -13.14 9.58 -3.20
N LEU A 296 -11.84 9.74 -3.43
CA LEU A 296 -10.84 8.69 -3.30
C LEU A 296 -10.16 8.84 -1.93
N LEU A 297 -10.25 7.84 -1.06
CA LEU A 297 -9.38 7.74 0.11
C LEU A 297 -8.17 6.87 -0.25
N VAL A 298 -6.98 7.48 -0.24
CA VAL A 298 -5.70 6.80 -0.39
C VAL A 298 -5.11 6.62 1.01
N PHE A 299 -4.81 5.40 1.43
CA PHE A 299 -4.33 5.12 2.78
C PHE A 299 -3.33 3.96 2.83
N GLY A 300 -2.43 3.99 3.82
CA GLY A 300 -1.55 2.88 4.14
C GLY A 300 -2.22 1.88 5.07
N ASP A 301 -1.74 0.64 5.08
CA ASP A 301 -2.17 -0.40 6.01
C ASP A 301 -1.16 -0.60 7.15
N HIS A 302 0.12 -0.67 6.83
CA HIS A 302 1.21 -0.49 7.77
C HIS A 302 2.33 0.32 7.11
N GLY A 303 3.28 0.78 7.91
CA GLY A 303 4.55 1.26 7.39
C GLY A 303 5.63 0.18 7.52
N PHE A 304 6.88 0.63 7.61
CA PHE A 304 8.05 -0.24 7.62
C PHE A 304 9.24 0.41 8.30
N ARG A 305 10.11 -0.43 8.88
CA ARG A 305 11.46 -0.06 9.28
C ARG A 305 12.43 -0.33 8.14
N MET A 306 13.51 0.44 8.09
CA MET A 306 14.60 0.23 7.14
C MET A 306 15.90 0.68 7.79
N THR A 307 16.99 -0.02 7.50
CA THR A 307 18.34 0.39 7.92
C THR A 307 19.01 1.16 6.78
N GLY A 308 19.96 2.03 7.13
CA GLY A 308 20.77 2.77 6.17
C GLY A 308 21.98 3.42 6.85
N ASP A 309 23.00 3.73 6.07
CA ASP A 309 24.26 4.34 6.50
C ASP A 309 24.50 5.71 5.82
N GLY A 310 23.45 6.28 5.22
CA GLY A 310 23.51 7.47 4.37
C GLY A 310 23.83 7.17 2.90
N ASN A 311 24.64 6.16 2.60
CA ASN A 311 25.06 5.81 1.24
C ASN A 311 24.17 4.75 0.58
N MET A 312 23.62 3.83 1.37
CA MET A 312 22.68 2.81 0.90
C MET A 312 21.56 2.58 1.91
N THR A 313 20.53 1.88 1.46
CA THR A 313 19.45 1.37 2.32
C THR A 313 19.37 -0.14 2.25
N GLY A 314 19.12 -0.78 3.40
CA GLY A 314 18.83 -2.21 3.48
C GLY A 314 17.46 -2.59 2.90
N PRO A 315 17.09 -3.89 2.94
CA PRO A 315 15.70 -4.28 2.79
C PRO A 315 14.85 -3.72 3.94
N ALA A 316 13.58 -3.47 3.68
CA ALA A 316 12.64 -3.08 4.73
C ALA A 316 12.22 -4.29 5.60
N SER A 317 11.72 -3.99 6.80
CA SER A 317 11.13 -4.95 7.72
C SER A 317 9.84 -4.42 8.35
N GLN A 318 8.95 -5.33 8.74
CA GLN A 318 7.59 -5.04 9.23
C GLN A 318 7.15 -6.06 10.28
N GLY A 319 5.97 -5.86 10.88
CA GLY A 319 5.39 -6.74 11.91
C GLY A 319 5.84 -6.44 13.35
N GLY A 320 6.64 -5.40 13.56
CA GLY A 320 7.03 -4.87 14.87
C GLY A 320 5.90 -4.08 15.54
N GLY A 321 6.26 -3.15 16.41
CA GLY A 321 5.31 -2.21 17.03
C GLY A 321 5.79 -0.76 16.96
N SER A 322 6.78 -0.47 16.12
CA SER A 322 7.37 0.86 16.03
C SER A 322 6.39 1.87 15.43
N PRO A 323 6.51 3.17 15.76
CA PRO A 323 5.68 4.22 15.17
C PRO A 323 5.82 4.30 13.64
N GLU A 324 6.98 3.94 13.07
CA GLU A 324 7.16 3.78 11.62
C GLU A 324 6.26 2.71 10.98
N GLU A 325 5.92 1.65 11.72
CA GLU A 325 5.10 0.54 11.23
C GLU A 325 3.62 0.75 11.53
N VAL A 326 3.32 1.44 12.64
CA VAL A 326 1.97 1.61 13.18
C VAL A 326 1.27 2.85 12.65
N LEU A 327 1.96 3.98 12.47
CA LEU A 327 1.34 5.25 12.10
C LEU A 327 1.42 5.45 10.59
N VAL A 328 0.28 5.33 9.93
CA VAL A 328 0.16 5.36 8.47
C VAL A 328 -0.67 6.55 7.99
N PRO A 329 -0.43 7.06 6.77
CA PRO A 329 -1.14 8.23 6.26
C PRO A 329 -2.47 7.81 5.64
N ALA A 330 -3.46 8.70 5.76
CA ALA A 330 -4.72 8.63 5.02
C ALA A 330 -5.08 10.00 4.45
N GLN A 331 -5.43 10.02 3.17
CA GLN A 331 -5.56 11.24 2.36
C GLN A 331 -6.82 11.14 1.51
N ALA A 332 -7.76 12.06 1.73
CA ALA A 332 -9.01 12.08 0.99
C ALA A 332 -8.93 13.12 -0.14
N TRP A 333 -9.09 12.65 -1.37
CA TRP A 333 -9.05 13.46 -2.58
C TRP A 333 -10.44 13.49 -3.23
N LEU A 334 -10.98 14.68 -3.46
CA LEU A 334 -12.20 14.86 -4.26
C LEU A 334 -11.80 15.05 -5.73
N VAL A 335 -12.09 14.05 -6.57
CA VAL A 335 -11.81 14.07 -8.01
C VAL A 335 -12.97 14.70 -8.77
N GLY A 336 -12.69 15.73 -9.57
CA GLY A 336 -13.65 16.41 -10.44
C GLY A 336 -14.72 17.21 -9.68
N GLY A 337 -14.81 18.51 -9.96
CA GLY A 337 -15.68 19.44 -9.21
C GLY A 337 -14.91 20.55 -8.49
N VAL A 338 -13.71 20.89 -8.99
CA VAL A 338 -13.06 22.16 -8.67
C VAL A 338 -13.88 23.27 -9.35
N HIS A 339 -14.34 24.23 -8.56
CA HIS A 339 -15.08 25.42 -8.98
C HIS A 339 -14.32 26.66 -8.50
#